data_AF-A0A0C2FBZ8-F1
#
_entry.id   AF-A0A0C2FBZ8-F1
#
_cell.length_a   1.000
_cell.length_b   1.000
_cell.length_c   1.000
_cell.angle_alpha   90.00
_cell.angle_beta   90.00
_cell.angle_gamma   90.00
#
_symmetry.space_group_name_H-M   'P 1'
#
loop_
_entity.id
_entity.type
_entity.pdbx_description
1 polymer ?
#
loop_
_entity_poly.entity_id
_entity_poly.type
_entity_poly.pdbx_seq_one_letter_code
_entity_poly.pdbx_strand_id
1 'polypeptide(L)'
;MLDRVEHLPRDQSQPFYKRFYMQILQHVLAVVADSSQVHVAGLTYYAEVLCRLFKACEFLITVPLNDENPKQSNVDYIYEYIASIFVQHFTNLTEAQIRVIIKGFFSFNTDQGGMRNHLRDFLVQIKEFNGEDTSDLFLEEREAEIQAVQAKKNAVP
;
A
#
# COMPACT_ATOMS: atom_id res chain seq x y z
N MET A 1 2.56 -8.79 -11.51
CA MET A 1 4.03 -8.97 -11.56
C MET A 1 4.52 -9.73 -10.33
N LEU A 2 4.36 -9.19 -9.12
CA LEU A 2 4.80 -9.83 -7.86
C LEU A 2 4.18 -11.21 -7.63
N ASP A 3 2.89 -11.37 -7.96
CA ASP A 3 2.19 -12.66 -7.91
C ASP A 3 2.90 -13.75 -8.75
N ARG A 4 3.36 -13.42 -9.96
CA ARG A 4 4.10 -14.39 -10.78
C ARG A 4 5.46 -14.74 -10.18
N VAL A 5 6.10 -13.79 -9.49
CA VAL A 5 7.42 -13.98 -8.86
C VAL A 5 7.31 -14.88 -7.62
N GLU A 6 6.23 -14.77 -6.85
CA GLU A 6 5.96 -15.63 -5.68
C GLU A 6 5.93 -17.12 -6.05
N HIS A 7 5.47 -17.45 -7.25
CA HIS A 7 5.39 -18.82 -7.75
C HIS A 7 6.69 -19.32 -8.41
N LEU A 8 7.72 -18.48 -8.56
CA LEU A 8 9.00 -18.90 -9.12
C LEU A 8 9.86 -19.65 -8.08
N PRO A 9 10.72 -20.58 -8.52
CA PRO A 9 11.76 -21.17 -7.68
C PRO A 9 12.59 -20.11 -6.95
N ARG A 10 13.05 -20.40 -5.72
CA ARG A 10 13.74 -19.42 -4.86
C ARG A 10 15.03 -18.87 -5.47
N ASP A 11 15.74 -19.68 -6.23
CA ASP A 11 16.93 -19.30 -6.99
C ASP A 11 16.66 -18.26 -8.09
N GLN A 12 15.40 -18.08 -8.50
CA GLN A 12 14.96 -17.07 -9.46
C GLN A 12 14.22 -15.90 -8.78
N SER A 13 13.37 -16.19 -7.78
CA SER A 13 12.56 -15.16 -7.11
C SER A 13 13.40 -14.25 -6.21
N GLN A 14 14.39 -14.79 -5.50
CA GLN A 14 15.20 -13.98 -4.58
C GLN A 14 16.10 -12.96 -5.29
N PRO A 15 16.81 -13.30 -6.39
CA PRO A 15 17.55 -12.29 -7.17
C PRO A 15 16.64 -11.19 -7.74
N PHE A 16 15.42 -11.54 -8.15
CA PHE A 16 14.44 -10.55 -8.59
C PHE A 16 14.10 -9.56 -7.46
N TYR A 17 13.76 -10.07 -6.28
CA TYR A 17 13.44 -9.20 -5.14
C TYR A 17 14.63 -8.31 -4.77
N LYS A 18 15.84 -8.88 -4.71
CA LYS A 18 17.06 -8.12 -4.42
C LYS A 18 17.28 -6.98 -5.41
N ARG A 19 16.98 -7.20 -6.69
CA ARG A 19 17.24 -6.23 -7.76
C ARG A 19 16.15 -5.16 -7.88
N PHE A 20 14.88 -5.53 -7.72
CA PHE A 20 13.75 -4.70 -8.14
C PHE A 20 12.80 -4.30 -7.02
N TYR A 21 12.78 -4.98 -5.87
CA TYR A 21 11.76 -4.76 -4.84
C TYR A 21 11.74 -3.31 -4.35
N MET A 22 12.90 -2.75 -4.01
CA MET A 22 13.00 -1.36 -3.51
C MET A 22 12.46 -0.34 -4.53
N GLN A 23 12.81 -0.51 -5.81
CA GLN A 23 12.35 0.39 -6.86
C GLN A 23 10.84 0.29 -7.08
N ILE A 24 10.29 -0.93 -7.08
CA ILE A 24 8.84 -1.14 -7.21
C ILE A 24 8.11 -0.52 -6.02
N LEU A 25 8.59 -0.76 -4.79
CA LEU A 25 8.01 -0.20 -3.57
C LEU A 25 7.98 1.33 -3.61
N GLN A 26 9.11 1.97 -3.97
CA GLN A 26 9.20 3.43 -4.09
C GLN A 26 8.21 3.98 -5.10
N HIS A 27 8.16 3.42 -6.31
CA HIS A 27 7.25 3.89 -7.35
C HIS A 27 5.79 3.71 -6.96
N VAL A 28 5.43 2.57 -6.37
CA VAL A 28 4.06 2.34 -5.89
C VAL A 28 3.71 3.32 -4.79
N LEU A 29 4.57 3.53 -3.79
CA LEU A 29 4.29 4.48 -2.71
C LEU A 29 4.19 5.92 -3.22
N ALA A 30 5.02 6.32 -4.19
CA ALA A 30 4.94 7.65 -4.79
C ALA A 30 3.61 7.88 -5.51
N VAL A 31 3.14 6.88 -6.29
CA VAL A 31 1.84 6.96 -6.97
C VAL A 31 0.68 6.93 -5.98
N VAL A 32 0.75 6.02 -5.01
CA VAL A 32 -0.30 5.87 -4.00
C VAL A 32 -0.43 7.13 -3.15
N ALA A 33 0.68 7.75 -2.77
CA ALA A 33 0.66 8.93 -1.93
C ALA A 33 0.44 10.25 -2.70
N ASP A 34 0.39 10.19 -4.03
CA ASP A 34 -0.14 11.26 -4.87
C ASP A 34 -1.65 11.08 -5.02
N SER A 35 -2.39 11.86 -4.24
CA SER A 35 -3.84 11.80 -4.14
C SER A 35 -4.53 11.92 -5.53
N SER A 36 -3.90 12.63 -6.48
CA SER A 36 -4.42 12.88 -7.83
C SER A 36 -4.34 11.68 -8.78
N GLN A 37 -3.46 10.71 -8.49
CA GLN A 37 -3.22 9.54 -9.36
C GLN A 37 -4.07 8.33 -8.97
N VAL A 38 -4.67 8.37 -7.77
CA VAL A 38 -5.43 7.24 -7.23
C VAL A 38 -6.75 7.01 -7.97
N HIS A 39 -7.34 8.07 -8.55
CA HIS A 39 -8.61 8.02 -9.28
C HIS A 39 -8.55 7.20 -10.58
N VAL A 40 -7.36 6.99 -11.14
CA VAL A 40 -7.18 6.36 -12.45
C VAL A 40 -7.33 4.84 -12.37
N ALA A 41 -6.79 4.22 -11.33
CA ALA A 41 -6.79 2.77 -11.14
C ALA A 41 -7.70 2.29 -10.00
N GLY A 42 -8.04 3.20 -9.07
CA GLY A 42 -8.91 2.90 -7.95
C GLY A 42 -8.19 2.41 -6.69
N LEU A 43 -8.75 2.72 -5.51
CA LEU A 43 -8.16 2.39 -4.20
C LEU A 43 -8.08 0.87 -4.01
N THR A 44 -9.05 0.12 -4.51
CA THR A 44 -9.07 -1.35 -4.37
C THR A 44 -7.86 -2.00 -5.05
N TYR A 45 -7.44 -1.49 -6.21
CA TYR A 45 -6.27 -1.99 -6.93
C TYR A 45 -4.98 -1.68 -6.16
N TYR A 46 -4.81 -0.45 -5.69
CA TYR A 46 -3.62 -0.08 -4.91
C TYR A 46 -3.53 -0.83 -3.59
N ALA A 47 -4.66 -1.07 -2.92
CA ALA A 47 -4.71 -1.90 -1.72
C ALA A 47 -4.19 -3.31 -2.00
N GLU A 48 -4.59 -3.94 -3.12
CA GLU A 48 -4.09 -5.26 -3.52
C GLU A 48 -2.58 -5.26 -3.75
N VAL A 49 -2.07 -4.24 -4.45
CA VAL A 49 -0.63 -4.11 -4.75
C VAL A 49 0.18 -3.90 -3.47
N LEU A 50 -0.30 -3.05 -2.54
CA LEU A 50 0.34 -2.81 -1.26
C LEU A 50 0.34 -4.08 -0.41
N CYS A 51 -0.79 -4.78 -0.27
CA CYS A 51 -0.86 -6.07 0.42
C CYS A 51 0.23 -7.02 -0.09
N ARG A 52 0.37 -7.15 -1.42
CA ARG A 52 1.40 -8.00 -2.03
C ARG A 52 2.82 -7.54 -1.73
N LEU A 53 3.11 -6.25 -1.77
CA LEU A 53 4.45 -5.71 -1.47
C LEU A 53 4.84 -5.99 -0.02
N PHE A 54 3.97 -5.60 0.92
CA PHE A 54 4.26 -5.76 2.34
C PHE A 54 4.26 -7.23 2.78
N LYS A 55 3.39 -8.08 2.21
CA LYS A 55 3.44 -9.54 2.40
C LYS A 55 4.75 -10.12 1.85
N ALA A 56 5.21 -9.67 0.69
CA ALA A 56 6.47 -10.13 0.13
C ALA A 56 7.65 -9.79 1.04
N CYS A 57 7.72 -8.54 1.53
CA CYS A 57 8.74 -8.11 2.48
C CYS A 57 8.76 -8.94 3.77
N GLU A 58 7.59 -9.24 4.32
CA GLU A 58 7.48 -9.92 5.61
C GLU A 58 7.71 -11.43 5.50
N PHE A 59 7.25 -12.08 4.43
CA PHE A 59 7.19 -13.55 4.37
C PHE A 59 7.96 -14.19 3.21
N LEU A 60 8.23 -13.48 2.11
CA LEU A 60 8.77 -14.09 0.88
C LEU A 60 10.24 -13.73 0.62
N ILE A 61 10.66 -12.52 0.98
CA ILE A 61 12.01 -12.02 0.73
C ILE A 61 12.92 -12.43 1.87
N THR A 62 13.84 -13.35 1.57
CA THR A 62 14.80 -13.90 2.53
C THR A 62 16.23 -13.42 2.30
N VAL A 63 16.52 -12.89 1.11
CA VAL A 63 17.77 -12.16 0.85
C VAL A 63 17.72 -10.79 1.53
N PRO A 64 18.85 -10.29 2.07
CA PRO A 64 18.87 -8.99 2.73
C PRO A 64 18.61 -7.89 1.70
N LEU A 65 17.67 -7.00 2.00
CA LEU A 65 17.41 -5.82 1.18
C LEU A 65 18.42 -4.70 1.45
N ASN A 66 18.85 -4.55 2.71
CA ASN A 66 19.90 -3.62 3.09
C ASN A 66 21.30 -4.18 2.77
N ASP A 67 21.98 -3.63 1.76
CA ASP A 67 23.35 -3.99 1.42
C ASP A 67 24.38 -3.48 2.42
N GLU A 68 24.13 -2.36 3.09
CA GLU A 68 25.03 -1.74 4.05
C GLU A 68 25.00 -2.47 5.41
N ASN A 69 23.84 -3.00 5.78
CA ASN A 69 23.66 -3.80 6.99
C ASN A 69 22.84 -5.07 6.72
N PRO A 70 23.46 -6.14 6.18
CA PRO A 70 22.76 -7.39 5.87
C PRO A 70 22.20 -8.14 7.09
N LYS A 71 22.55 -7.73 8.32
CA LYS A 71 22.01 -8.30 9.56
C LYS A 71 20.69 -7.67 9.97
N GLN A 72 20.33 -6.51 9.42
CA GLN A 72 19.05 -5.87 9.67
C GLN A 72 17.92 -6.69 9.05
N SER A 73 16.78 -6.79 9.73
CA SER A 73 15.61 -7.45 9.15
C SER A 73 15.08 -6.62 7.97
N ASN A 74 14.51 -7.29 6.97
CA ASN A 74 13.90 -6.60 5.83
C ASN A 74 12.75 -5.69 6.27
N VAL A 75 11.94 -6.11 7.25
CA VAL A 75 10.83 -5.32 7.79
C VAL A 75 11.34 -4.03 8.43
N ASP A 76 12.36 -4.10 9.29
CA ASP A 76 12.92 -2.91 9.95
C ASP A 76 13.54 -1.96 8.93
N TYR A 77 14.28 -2.48 7.96
CA TYR A 77 14.88 -1.68 6.89
C TYR A 77 13.81 -0.94 6.07
N ILE A 78 12.75 -1.63 5.65
CA ILE A 78 11.64 -1.01 4.91
C ILE A 78 10.89 0.01 5.76
N TYR A 79 10.70 -0.27 7.04
CA TYR A 79 10.06 0.68 7.96
C TYR A 79 10.86 1.98 8.06
N GLU A 80 12.16 1.89 8.33
CA GLU A 80 13.07 3.05 8.41
C GLU A 80 13.13 3.81 7.08
N TYR A 81 13.21 3.05 5.97
CA TYR A 81 13.26 3.61 4.63
C TYR A 81 12.00 4.43 4.30
N ILE A 82 10.80 3.86 4.51
CA ILE A 82 9.54 4.57 4.26
C ILE A 82 9.39 5.76 5.20
N ALA A 83 9.75 5.62 6.48
CA ALA A 83 9.70 6.72 7.45
C ALA A 83 10.56 7.90 7.00
N SER A 84 11.77 7.63 6.47
CA SER A 84 12.67 8.67 5.98
C SER A 84 12.09 9.46 4.81
N ILE A 85 11.37 8.78 3.89
CA ILE A 85 10.67 9.42 2.77
C ILE A 85 9.48 10.21 3.28
N PHE A 86 8.63 9.61 4.12
CA PHE A 86 7.37 10.22 4.51
C PHE A 86 7.58 11.51 5.31
N VAL A 87 8.62 11.57 6.15
CA VAL A 87 8.97 12.80 6.88
C VAL A 87 9.40 13.94 5.94
N GLN A 88 10.04 13.61 4.82
CA GLN A 88 10.47 14.61 3.83
C GLN A 88 9.30 15.10 2.96
N HIS A 89 8.35 14.21 2.64
CA HIS A 89 7.26 14.50 1.71
C HIS A 89 5.99 15.05 2.38
N PHE A 90 5.69 14.66 3.62
CA PHE A 90 4.46 15.03 4.32
C PHE A 90 4.76 15.89 5.54
N THR A 91 4.97 17.18 5.33
CA THR A 91 5.26 18.16 6.39
C THR A 91 4.09 18.37 7.36
N ASN A 92 2.90 17.93 6.98
CA ASN A 92 1.66 17.97 7.76
C ASN A 92 1.45 16.77 8.68
N LEU A 93 2.24 15.71 8.53
CA LEU A 93 2.13 14.52 9.36
C LEU A 93 3.17 14.54 10.47
N THR A 94 2.73 14.27 11.69
CA THR A 94 3.65 14.03 12.81
C THR A 94 4.37 12.70 12.62
N GLU A 95 5.56 12.55 13.22
CA GLU A 95 6.24 11.26 13.22
C GLU A 95 5.37 10.13 13.78
N ALA A 96 4.54 10.42 14.79
CA ALA A 96 3.64 9.43 15.36
C ALA A 96 2.62 8.93 14.33
N GLN A 97 2.04 9.83 13.54
CA GLN A 97 1.14 9.46 12.44
C GLN A 97 1.86 8.64 11.38
N ILE A 98 3.06 9.06 10.96
CA ILE A 98 3.87 8.30 9.98
C ILE A 98 4.14 6.88 10.48
N ARG A 99 4.53 6.73 11.75
CA ARG A 99 4.74 5.41 12.37
C ARG A 99 3.46 4.55 12.33
N VAL A 100 2.30 5.12 12.64
CA VAL A 100 1.01 4.41 12.58
C VAL A 100 0.65 4.01 11.16
N ILE A 101 0.88 4.89 10.18
CA ILE A 101 0.61 4.62 8.76
C ILE A 101 1.44 3.42 8.28
N ILE A 102 2.76 3.43 8.54
CA ILE A 102 3.65 2.34 8.10
C ILE A 102 3.29 1.03 8.80
N LYS A 103 2.98 1.06 10.11
CA LYS A 103 2.50 -0.13 10.84
C LYS A 103 1.21 -0.69 10.28
N GLY A 104 0.29 0.15 9.82
CA GLY A 104 -0.95 -0.30 9.18
C GLY A 104 -0.68 -1.03 7.87
N PHE A 105 0.26 -0.57 7.05
CA PHE A 105 0.62 -1.27 5.80
C PHE A 105 1.15 -2.68 6.04
N PHE A 106 1.94 -2.91 7.09
CA PHE A 106 2.32 -4.27 7.48
C PHE A 106 1.14 -5.05 8.09
N SER A 107 0.41 -4.45 9.03
CA SER A 107 -0.70 -5.12 9.75
C SER A 107 -1.81 -5.63 8.83
N PHE A 108 -2.15 -4.86 7.78
CA PHE A 108 -3.22 -5.19 6.84
C PHE A 108 -2.71 -5.89 5.57
N ASN A 109 -1.47 -6.38 5.53
CA ASN A 109 -0.89 -6.95 4.31
C ASN A 109 -1.57 -8.26 3.81
N THR A 110 -2.45 -8.84 4.62
CA THR A 110 -3.29 -10.01 4.29
C THR A 110 -4.79 -9.70 4.24
N ASP A 111 -5.19 -8.47 4.59
CA ASP A 111 -6.58 -8.00 4.55
C ASP A 111 -6.69 -6.82 3.58
N GLN A 112 -7.09 -7.11 2.34
CA GLN A 112 -7.26 -6.09 1.30
C GLN A 112 -8.31 -5.04 1.68
N GLY A 113 -9.37 -5.42 2.40
CA GLY A 113 -10.40 -4.48 2.84
C GLY A 113 -9.86 -3.50 3.89
N GLY A 114 -9.16 -4.04 4.89
CA GLY A 114 -8.44 -3.26 5.90
C GLY A 114 -7.38 -2.34 5.26
N MET A 115 -6.57 -2.86 4.33
CA MET A 115 -5.57 -2.08 3.60
C MET A 115 -6.19 -0.94 2.80
N ARG A 116 -7.31 -1.19 2.12
CA ARG A 116 -8.03 -0.15 1.36
C ARG A 116 -8.53 0.96 2.27
N ASN A 117 -9.12 0.60 3.42
CA ASN A 117 -9.61 1.57 4.39
C ASN A 117 -8.45 2.38 4.99
N HIS A 118 -7.37 1.71 5.40
CA HIS A 118 -6.17 2.35 5.92
C HIS A 118 -5.53 3.30 4.91
N LEU A 119 -5.46 2.87 3.64
CA LEU A 119 -4.99 3.73 2.55
C LEU A 119 -5.90 4.95 2.38
N ARG A 120 -7.22 4.76 2.39
CA ARG A 120 -8.17 5.88 2.30
C ARG A 120 -7.96 6.89 3.42
N ASP A 121 -7.82 6.45 4.66
CA ASP A 121 -7.64 7.32 5.82
C ASP A 121 -6.32 8.11 5.73
N PHE A 122 -5.27 7.49 5.20
CA PHE A 122 -4.01 8.17 4.90
C PHE A 122 -4.21 9.27 3.83
N LEU A 123 -4.92 8.96 2.73
CA LEU A 123 -5.17 9.92 1.66
C LEU A 123 -6.08 11.08 2.08
N VAL A 124 -7.06 10.82 2.94
CA VAL A 124 -7.91 11.86 3.53
C VAL A 124 -7.04 12.80 4.39
N GLN A 125 -6.18 12.27 5.25
CA GLN A 125 -5.31 13.09 6.11
C GLN A 125 -4.39 14.02 5.33
N ILE A 126 -3.85 13.57 4.19
CA ILE A 126 -3.00 14.44 3.34
C ILE A 126 -3.84 15.47 2.56
N LYS A 127 -5.01 15.09 2.03
CA LYS A 127 -5.89 15.97 1.24
C LYS A 127 -6.53 17.06 2.08
N GLU A 128 -7.02 16.73 3.27
CA GLU A 128 -7.66 17.70 4.18
C GLU A 128 -6.72 18.82 4.58
N PHE A 129 -5.43 18.50 4.76
CA PHE A 129 -4.42 19.52 5.03
C PHE A 129 -4.22 20.48 3.84
N ASN A 130 -4.27 19.96 2.61
CA ASN A 130 -4.15 20.76 1.40
C ASN A 130 -5.44 21.51 1.02
N GLY A 131 -6.54 21.28 1.74
CA GLY A 131 -7.86 21.82 1.40
C GLY A 131 -8.47 21.19 0.14
N GLU A 132 -8.05 19.98 -0.21
CA GLU A 132 -8.54 19.23 -1.37
C GLU A 132 -9.83 18.47 -1.05
N ASP A 133 -10.69 18.28 -2.06
CA ASP A 133 -11.88 17.44 -1.94
C ASP A 133 -11.51 15.95 -1.84
N THR A 134 -12.13 15.24 -0.91
CA THR A 134 -11.90 13.81 -0.63
C THR A 134 -13.04 12.92 -1.14
N SER A 135 -14.10 13.51 -1.71
CA SER A 135 -15.30 12.79 -2.13
C SER A 135 -15.03 11.68 -3.14
N ASP A 136 -14.00 11.86 -3.96
CA ASP A 136 -13.52 10.90 -4.96
C ASP A 136 -12.99 9.60 -4.36
N LEU A 137 -12.40 9.63 -3.16
CA LEU A 137 -11.86 8.46 -2.46
C LEU A 137 -12.93 7.43 -2.03
N PHE A 138 -14.22 7.81 -2.11
CA PHE A 138 -15.37 7.01 -1.70
C PHE A 138 -16.22 6.52 -2.88
N LEU A 139 -15.86 6.84 -4.12
CA LEU A 139 -16.67 6.51 -5.30
C LEU A 139 -16.91 5.01 -5.46
N GLU A 140 -15.85 4.19 -5.38
CA GLU A 140 -15.97 2.73 -5.50
C GLU A 140 -16.94 2.12 -4.48
N GLU A 141 -16.93 2.61 -3.25
CA GLU A 141 -17.77 2.10 -2.18
C GLU A 141 -19.24 2.49 -2.38
N ARG A 142 -19.48 3.73 -2.82
CA ARG A 142 -20.81 4.20 -3.20
C ARG A 142 -21.37 3.41 -4.38
N GLU A 143 -20.57 3.15 -5.40
CA GLU A 143 -20.98 2.34 -6.56
C GLU A 143 -21.33 0.91 -6.15
N ALA A 144 -20.50 0.28 -5.32
CA ALA A 144 -20.74 -1.07 -4.80
C ALA A 144 -22.01 -1.14 -3.94
N GLU A 145 -22.25 -0.13 -3.10
CA GLU A 145 -23.47 -0.03 -2.29
C GLU A 145 -24.72 0.08 -3.16
N ILE A 146 -24.70 0.96 -4.17
CA ILE A 146 -25.82 1.14 -5.11
C ILE A 146 -26.12 -0.18 -5.85
N GLN A 147 -25.08 -0.87 -6.33
CA GLN A 147 -25.23 -2.17 -7.01
C GLN A 147 -25.82 -3.22 -6.08
N ALA A 148 -25.37 -3.29 -4.83
CA ALA A 148 -25.89 -4.23 -3.83
C ALA A 148 -27.36 -3.96 -3.50
N VAL A 149 -27.75 -2.69 -3.36
CA VAL A 149 -29.16 -2.28 -3.14
C VAL A 149 -30.02 -2.64 -4.34
N GLN A 150 -29.56 -2.38 -5.57
CA GLN A 150 -30.29 -2.71 -6.79
C GLN A 150 -30.46 -4.23 -6.96
N ALA A 151 -29.43 -5.02 -6.65
CA ALA A 151 -29.49 -6.48 -6.70
C ALA A 151 -30.51 -7.02 -5.69
N LYS A 152 -30.54 -6.49 -4.46
CA LYS A 152 -31.55 -6.85 -3.45
C LYS A 152 -32.96 -6.51 -3.92
N LYS A 153 -33.17 -5.33 -4.51
CA LYS A 153 -34.48 -4.92 -5.05
C LYS A 153 -34.98 -5.85 -6.15
N ASN A 154 -34.09 -6.29 -7.03
CA ASN A 154 -34.42 -7.20 -8.15
C ASN A 154 -34.63 -8.66 -7.72
N ALA A 155 -34.20 -9.04 -6.50
CA ALA A 155 -34.35 -10.38 -5.96
C ALA A 155 -35.66 -10.59 -5.16
N VAL A 156 -36.46 -9.53 -4.98
CA VAL A 156 -37.79 -9.63 -4.37
C VAL A 156 -38.79 -10.01 -5.47
N PRO A 157 -39.47 -11.17 -5.37
CA PRO A 157 -40.44 -11.65 -6.37
C PRO A 157 -41.71 -10.79 -6.45
#